data_AF-A0A2K2CJK4-F1
#
_entry.id   AF-A0A2K2CJK4-F1
#
_cell.length_a   1.000
_cell.length_b   1.000
_cell.length_c   1.000
_cell.angle_alpha   90.00
_cell.angle_beta   90.00
_cell.angle_gamma   90.00
#
_symmetry.space_group_name_H-M   'P 1'
#
loop_
_entity.id
_entity.type
_entity.pdbx_description
1 polymer ?
#
loop_
_entity_poly.entity_id
_entity_poly.type
_entity_poly.pdbx_seq_one_letter_code
_entity_poly.pdbx_strand_id
1 'polypeptide(L)'
;MNLKNLTLSMVSINRGDLQCLLLSCALLESLSIEFCSLSSLCIRQELSRLQYLRVNHYDLEMIELQAPNLTRFEFDDSVRQITLCVSLKLSEATFVSNWRVFEAYDYDLDHIFYEIPPALPHLHKLFLLLNVDQVLMFSNIQTSFKNLRHLNINLDIFFDPRDTSWVLGLVNLLELSPLLEELELHIDCGRFCHPDPSMLMAAQGPLLQHLRRVYISGFSDVLGLAKLALYILGNATVLERLVVDPVVRMKYDLPTDRFYPSTNFSSNKEFVLPPSPTTKENMFCFTEKRMFTKTHLEREEFRHIVTIL
;
A
#
# COMPACT_ATOMS: atom_id res chain seq x y z
N MET A 1 11.96 -32.78 -8.99
CA MET A 1 12.02 -31.60 -9.87
C MET A 1 12.78 -30.49 -9.14
N ASN A 2 13.65 -29.71 -9.79
CA ASN A 2 14.47 -28.66 -9.13
C ASN A 2 13.85 -27.25 -9.26
N LEU A 3 12.53 -27.17 -9.36
CA LEU A 3 11.84 -25.91 -9.61
C LEU A 3 11.82 -25.06 -8.33
N LYS A 4 12.32 -23.83 -8.42
CA LYS A 4 12.34 -22.83 -7.34
C LYS A 4 11.26 -21.76 -7.48
N ASN A 5 10.92 -21.39 -8.72
CA ASN A 5 9.95 -20.34 -9.00
C ASN A 5 8.86 -20.92 -9.90
N LEU A 6 7.61 -20.77 -9.49
CA LEU A 6 6.44 -21.18 -10.25
C LEU A 6 5.50 -19.99 -10.37
N THR A 7 5.16 -19.63 -11.60
CA THR A 7 4.11 -18.66 -11.92
C THR A 7 3.05 -19.37 -12.74
N LEU A 8 1.83 -19.36 -12.24
CA LEU A 8 0.64 -19.84 -12.94
C LEU A 8 -0.18 -18.61 -13.31
N SER A 9 -0.25 -18.27 -14.59
CA SER A 9 -0.95 -17.09 -15.07
C SER A 9 -1.98 -17.48 -16.12
N MET A 10 -3.25 -17.14 -15.91
CA MET A 10 -4.34 -17.40 -16.85
C MET A 10 -4.46 -18.89 -17.23
N VAL A 11 -4.19 -19.78 -16.28
CA VAL A 11 -4.28 -21.23 -16.48
C VAL A 11 -5.52 -21.82 -15.80
N SER A 12 -6.18 -22.75 -16.49
CA SER A 12 -7.21 -23.59 -15.90
C SER A 12 -6.54 -24.77 -15.20
N ILE A 13 -6.53 -24.73 -13.86
CA ILE A 13 -5.99 -25.78 -13.01
C ILE A 13 -6.96 -26.03 -11.87
N ASN A 14 -7.26 -27.30 -11.58
CA ASN A 14 -8.09 -27.63 -10.42
C ASN A 14 -7.22 -27.79 -9.16
N ARG A 15 -7.89 -27.82 -8.00
CA ARG A 15 -7.24 -27.95 -6.69
C ARG A 15 -6.33 -29.19 -6.58
N GLY A 16 -6.77 -30.33 -7.13
CA GLY A 16 -6.03 -31.59 -7.06
C GLY A 16 -4.74 -31.54 -7.86
N ASP A 17 -4.81 -31.02 -9.08
CA ASP A 17 -3.66 -30.90 -9.97
C ASP A 17 -2.63 -29.90 -9.42
N LEU A 18 -3.10 -28.78 -8.86
CA LEU A 18 -2.21 -27.82 -8.19
C LEU A 18 -1.49 -28.47 -7.00
N GLN A 19 -2.21 -29.24 -6.19
CA GLN A 19 -1.61 -29.94 -5.06
C GLN A 19 -0.55 -30.96 -5.52
N CYS A 20 -0.84 -31.75 -6.55
CA CYS A 20 0.11 -32.69 -7.16
C CYS A 20 1.36 -32.00 -7.73
N LEU A 21 1.17 -30.85 -8.39
CA LEU A 21 2.26 -30.04 -8.93
C LEU A 21 3.17 -29.53 -7.82
N LEU A 22 2.58 -28.99 -6.75
CA LEU A 22 3.34 -28.45 -5.62
C LEU A 22 4.05 -29.55 -4.82
N LEU A 23 3.47 -30.75 -4.71
CA LEU A 23 4.15 -31.93 -4.11
C LEU A 23 5.42 -32.30 -4.87
N SER A 24 5.41 -32.14 -6.19
CA SER A 24 6.56 -32.44 -7.05
C SER A 24 7.66 -31.37 -6.99
N CYS A 25 7.36 -30.20 -6.39
CA CYS A 25 8.22 -29.03 -6.32
C CYS A 25 8.74 -28.77 -4.88
N ALA A 26 9.39 -29.75 -4.27
CA ALA A 26 9.92 -29.64 -2.89
C ALA A 26 10.96 -28.51 -2.67
N LEU A 27 11.50 -27.93 -3.74
CA LEU A 27 12.46 -26.83 -3.70
C LEU A 27 11.84 -25.45 -3.99
N LEU A 28 10.50 -25.36 -4.04
CA LEU A 28 9.82 -24.12 -4.41
C LEU A 28 10.04 -23.02 -3.35
N GLU A 29 10.62 -21.91 -3.82
CA GLU A 29 10.93 -20.70 -3.04
C GLU A 29 9.94 -19.56 -3.36
N SER A 30 9.34 -19.56 -4.55
CA SER A 30 8.39 -18.54 -5.02
C SER A 30 7.19 -19.17 -5.73
N LEU A 31 5.99 -18.78 -5.33
CA LEU A 31 4.72 -19.16 -5.97
C LEU A 31 3.92 -17.90 -6.34
N SER A 32 3.60 -17.75 -7.61
CA SER A 32 2.63 -16.76 -8.09
C SER A 32 1.44 -17.45 -8.75
N ILE A 33 0.23 -17.09 -8.33
CA ILE A 33 -1.03 -17.55 -8.90
C ILE A 33 -1.79 -16.32 -9.38
N GLU A 34 -1.93 -16.18 -10.69
CA GLU A 34 -2.46 -15.01 -11.38
C GLU A 34 -3.62 -15.43 -12.29
N PHE A 35 -4.81 -14.88 -12.09
CA PHE A 35 -6.00 -15.08 -12.94
C PHE A 35 -6.31 -16.55 -13.28
N CYS A 36 -6.09 -17.47 -12.34
CA CYS A 36 -6.37 -18.90 -12.51
C CYS A 36 -7.88 -19.19 -12.31
N SER A 37 -8.35 -20.41 -12.51
CA SER A 37 -9.78 -20.77 -12.30
C SER A 37 -10.08 -21.44 -10.95
N LEU A 38 -9.35 -21.05 -9.89
CA LEU A 38 -9.40 -21.68 -8.56
C LEU A 38 -10.36 -20.94 -7.62
N SER A 39 -11.29 -21.63 -6.96
CA SER A 39 -12.15 -20.98 -5.94
C SER A 39 -11.49 -20.86 -4.56
N SER A 40 -10.51 -21.70 -4.25
CA SER A 40 -9.75 -21.67 -3.00
C SER A 40 -8.33 -22.22 -3.18
N LEU A 41 -7.39 -21.67 -2.41
CA LEU A 41 -6.00 -22.11 -2.34
C LEU A 41 -5.74 -22.79 -0.98
N CYS A 42 -6.16 -24.05 -0.86
CA CYS A 42 -5.98 -24.83 0.37
C CYS A 42 -4.96 -25.94 0.17
N ILE A 43 -3.74 -25.77 0.67
CA ILE A 43 -2.65 -26.74 0.54
C ILE A 43 -2.28 -27.28 1.92
N ARG A 44 -2.53 -28.58 2.12
CA ARG A 44 -2.33 -29.25 3.41
C ARG A 44 -0.88 -29.60 3.72
N GLN A 45 -0.01 -29.59 2.71
CA GLN A 45 1.39 -29.93 2.89
C GLN A 45 2.20 -28.70 3.30
N GLU A 46 3.26 -28.92 4.06
CA GLU A 46 4.19 -27.84 4.40
C GLU A 46 5.05 -27.46 3.19
N LEU A 47 5.02 -26.17 2.82
CA LEU A 47 5.87 -25.57 1.80
C LEU A 47 7.10 -24.95 2.46
N SER A 48 7.96 -25.77 3.06
CA SER A 48 9.04 -25.33 3.96
C SER A 48 10.07 -24.41 3.31
N ARG A 49 10.17 -24.34 1.97
CA ARG A 49 11.12 -23.45 1.28
C ARG A 49 10.48 -22.19 0.72
N LEU A 50 9.15 -22.11 0.72
CA LEU A 50 8.43 -21.01 0.14
C LEU A 50 8.71 -19.74 0.94
N GLN A 51 9.22 -18.72 0.26
CA GLN A 51 9.61 -17.42 0.83
C GLN A 51 8.74 -16.28 0.29
N TYR A 52 8.19 -16.44 -0.91
CA TYR A 52 7.30 -15.48 -1.56
C TYR A 52 6.04 -16.17 -2.10
N LEU A 53 4.90 -15.57 -1.80
CA LEU A 53 3.59 -15.94 -2.32
C LEU A 53 2.95 -14.70 -2.93
N ARG A 54 2.47 -14.85 -4.16
CA ARG A 54 1.61 -13.87 -4.82
C ARG A 54 0.31 -14.52 -5.25
N VAL A 55 -0.79 -13.87 -4.94
CA VAL A 55 -2.12 -14.28 -5.36
C VAL A 55 -2.83 -13.08 -5.96
N ASN A 56 -3.16 -13.16 -7.25
CA ASN A 56 -3.97 -12.18 -7.96
C ASN A 56 -5.03 -12.97 -8.72
N HIS A 57 -6.30 -12.83 -8.38
CA HIS A 57 -7.32 -13.80 -8.78
C HIS A 57 -8.69 -13.15 -8.98
N TYR A 58 -9.63 -13.88 -9.59
CA TYR A 58 -11.03 -13.46 -9.68
C TYR A 58 -11.83 -14.24 -8.63
N ASP A 59 -12.18 -13.58 -7.52
CA ASP A 59 -13.01 -14.15 -6.44
C ASP A 59 -12.41 -15.40 -5.75
N LEU A 60 -11.26 -15.25 -5.09
CA LEU A 60 -10.67 -16.32 -4.28
C LEU A 60 -11.25 -16.30 -2.85
N GLU A 61 -12.07 -17.30 -2.51
CA GLU A 61 -12.75 -17.32 -1.21
C GLU A 61 -11.77 -17.48 -0.04
N MET A 62 -10.73 -18.29 -0.19
CA MET A 62 -9.86 -18.64 0.92
C MET A 62 -8.44 -19.01 0.48
N ILE A 63 -7.46 -18.55 1.25
CA ILE A 63 -6.07 -19.03 1.24
C ILE A 63 -5.79 -19.76 2.56
N GLU A 64 -5.42 -21.03 2.47
CA GLU A 64 -4.95 -21.83 3.60
C GLU A 64 -3.64 -22.53 3.24
N LEU A 65 -2.54 -22.10 3.89
CA LEU A 65 -1.19 -22.55 3.58
C LEU A 65 -0.36 -22.78 4.84
N GLN A 66 0.48 -23.81 4.80
CA GLN A 66 1.54 -24.03 5.79
C GLN A 66 2.89 -23.67 5.17
N ALA A 67 3.39 -22.46 5.43
CA ALA A 67 4.62 -21.95 4.82
C ALA A 67 5.51 -21.26 5.88
N PRO A 68 6.24 -22.04 6.71
CA PRO A 68 6.94 -21.49 7.89
C PRO A 68 8.08 -20.52 7.57
N ASN A 69 8.58 -20.55 6.33
CA ASN A 69 9.63 -19.66 5.86
C ASN A 69 9.12 -18.56 4.93
N LEU A 70 7.80 -18.37 4.83
CA LEU A 70 7.21 -17.28 4.05
C LEU A 70 7.64 -15.94 4.66
N THR A 71 8.20 -15.06 3.83
CA THR A 71 8.71 -13.75 4.25
C THR A 71 7.94 -12.60 3.62
N ARG A 72 7.43 -12.81 2.41
CA ARG A 72 6.69 -11.83 1.61
C ARG A 72 5.40 -12.43 1.09
N PHE A 73 4.31 -11.69 1.22
CA PHE A 73 2.99 -12.07 0.72
C PHE A 73 2.34 -10.92 -0.05
N GLU A 74 1.90 -11.17 -1.28
CA GLU A 74 1.18 -10.20 -2.11
C GLU A 74 -0.19 -10.77 -2.46
N PHE A 75 -1.23 -9.96 -2.26
CA PHE A 75 -2.61 -10.32 -2.51
C PHE A 75 -3.43 -9.10 -2.95
N ASP A 76 -4.59 -9.33 -3.52
CA ASP A 76 -5.54 -8.30 -3.91
C ASP A 76 -6.90 -8.47 -3.20
N ASP A 77 -7.86 -7.65 -3.61
CA ASP A 77 -9.23 -7.62 -3.12
C ASP A 77 -10.06 -8.87 -3.48
N SER A 78 -9.51 -9.79 -4.27
CA SER A 78 -10.17 -11.07 -4.54
C SER A 78 -10.14 -12.03 -3.35
N VAL A 79 -9.22 -11.83 -2.40
CA VAL A 79 -8.99 -12.76 -1.29
C VAL A 79 -9.87 -12.42 -0.10
N ARG A 80 -10.86 -13.28 0.20
CA ARG A 80 -11.79 -13.03 1.32
C ARG A 80 -11.29 -13.49 2.68
N GLN A 81 -10.56 -14.61 2.73
CA GLN A 81 -10.05 -15.16 3.98
C GLN A 81 -8.60 -15.63 3.85
N ILE A 82 -7.76 -15.27 4.82
CA ILE A 82 -6.33 -15.60 4.85
C ILE A 82 -6.01 -16.39 6.11
N THR A 83 -5.54 -17.62 5.93
CA THR A 83 -5.05 -18.49 7.02
C THR A 83 -3.66 -19.00 6.68
N LEU A 84 -2.64 -18.24 7.11
CA LEU A 84 -1.23 -18.58 6.91
C LEU A 84 -0.66 -19.28 8.14
N CYS A 85 -1.09 -20.53 8.36
CA CYS A 85 -0.65 -21.38 9.45
C CYS A 85 0.88 -21.43 9.56
N VAL A 86 1.41 -21.14 10.75
CA VAL A 86 2.84 -21.28 11.09
C VAL A 86 3.78 -20.32 10.33
N SER A 87 3.26 -19.30 9.63
CA SER A 87 4.07 -18.34 8.85
C SER A 87 4.75 -17.27 9.73
N LEU A 88 5.55 -17.72 10.69
CA LEU A 88 6.18 -16.87 11.73
C LEU A 88 7.20 -15.86 11.19
N LYS A 89 7.71 -16.08 9.97
CA LYS A 89 8.72 -15.21 9.33
C LYS A 89 8.13 -14.15 8.41
N LEU A 90 6.80 -14.12 8.23
CA LEU A 90 6.16 -13.16 7.36
C LEU A 90 6.39 -11.75 7.92
N SER A 91 7.11 -10.94 7.17
CA SER A 91 7.55 -9.61 7.62
C SER A 91 7.10 -8.51 6.67
N GLU A 92 6.80 -8.82 5.41
CA GLU A 92 6.34 -7.86 4.43
C GLU A 92 5.08 -8.37 3.72
N ALA A 93 4.10 -7.50 3.54
CA ALA A 93 2.87 -7.79 2.83
C ALA A 93 2.52 -6.64 1.90
N THR A 94 1.98 -6.98 0.73
CA THR A 94 1.49 -6.01 -0.25
C THR A 94 0.04 -6.32 -0.56
N PHE A 95 -0.83 -5.36 -0.35
CA PHE A 95 -2.22 -5.40 -0.79
C PHE A 95 -2.39 -4.49 -2.00
N VAL A 96 -2.85 -5.06 -3.11
CA VAL A 96 -3.05 -4.34 -4.37
C VAL A 96 -4.52 -4.40 -4.73
N SER A 97 -5.26 -3.28 -4.67
CA SER A 97 -6.58 -3.27 -5.30
C SER A 97 -6.42 -2.92 -6.78
N ASN A 98 -6.71 -3.90 -7.65
CA ASN A 98 -6.67 -3.73 -9.11
C ASN A 98 -7.98 -3.15 -9.67
N TRP A 99 -9.01 -3.00 -8.83
CA TRP A 99 -10.31 -2.54 -9.29
C TRP A 99 -10.34 -1.01 -9.38
N ARG A 100 -10.16 -0.50 -10.60
CA ARG A 100 -10.60 0.85 -10.95
C ARG A 100 -12.12 0.84 -10.87
N VAL A 101 -12.67 1.31 -9.76
CA VAL A 101 -14.11 1.31 -9.50
C VAL A 101 -14.83 2.09 -10.60
N PHE A 102 -15.33 1.37 -11.60
CA PHE A 102 -16.47 1.78 -12.40
C PHE A 102 -17.68 1.22 -11.67
N GLU A 103 -18.38 2.11 -10.97
CA GLU A 103 -19.63 1.91 -10.24
C GLU A 103 -19.52 1.25 -8.86
N ALA A 104 -20.41 1.75 -7.98
CA ALA A 104 -20.58 1.42 -6.58
C ALA A 104 -21.02 -0.04 -6.36
N TYR A 105 -20.12 -0.98 -6.63
CA TYR A 105 -20.27 -2.33 -6.15
C TYR A 105 -19.80 -2.38 -4.70
N ASP A 106 -20.78 -2.70 -3.85
CA ASP A 106 -20.70 -2.99 -2.42
C ASP A 106 -19.86 -4.27 -2.20
N TYR A 107 -18.57 -4.19 -2.50
CA TYR A 107 -17.63 -5.21 -2.08
C TYR A 107 -17.27 -4.93 -0.64
N ASP A 108 -17.52 -5.92 0.21
CA ASP A 108 -17.25 -5.94 1.64
C ASP A 108 -15.73 -5.98 1.92
N LEU A 109 -15.04 -4.91 1.52
CA LEU A 109 -13.62 -4.70 1.77
C LEU A 109 -13.35 -4.46 3.26
N ASP A 110 -14.38 -4.07 4.01
CA ASP A 110 -14.36 -4.00 5.48
C ASP A 110 -13.88 -5.33 6.07
N HIS A 111 -14.38 -6.46 5.56
CA HIS A 111 -13.94 -7.78 5.98
C HIS A 111 -12.45 -8.04 5.70
N ILE A 112 -11.93 -7.66 4.53
CA ILE A 112 -10.52 -7.89 4.21
C ILE A 112 -9.62 -7.15 5.18
N PHE A 113 -9.86 -5.86 5.41
CA PHE A 113 -9.01 -5.08 6.31
C PHE A 113 -9.20 -5.43 7.79
N TYR A 114 -10.35 -5.99 8.18
CA TYR A 114 -10.54 -6.59 9.49
C TYR A 114 -9.69 -7.85 9.70
N GLU A 115 -9.56 -8.69 8.66
CA GLU A 115 -8.86 -9.98 8.69
C GLU A 115 -7.33 -9.86 8.56
N ILE A 116 -6.81 -8.83 7.90
CA ILE A 116 -5.35 -8.71 7.67
C ILE A 116 -4.54 -8.64 8.98
N PRO A 117 -4.83 -7.75 9.96
CA PRO A 117 -4.03 -7.66 11.18
C PRO A 117 -3.95 -8.99 11.97
N PRO A 118 -5.05 -9.73 12.24
CA PRO A 118 -4.96 -11.02 12.92
C PRO A 118 -4.34 -12.12 12.05
N ALA A 119 -4.51 -12.08 10.72
CA ALA A 119 -3.90 -13.06 9.82
C ALA A 119 -2.37 -12.89 9.70
N LEU A 120 -1.85 -11.67 9.87
CA LEU A 120 -0.45 -11.33 9.70
C LEU A 120 0.16 -10.68 10.97
N PRO A 121 0.19 -11.39 12.12
CA PRO A 121 0.50 -10.78 13.42
C PRO A 121 1.97 -10.33 13.56
N HIS A 122 2.88 -10.85 12.73
CA HIS A 122 4.31 -10.54 12.75
C HIS A 122 4.74 -9.57 11.64
N LEU A 123 3.78 -8.94 10.97
CA LEU A 123 4.04 -8.04 9.86
C LEU A 123 4.82 -6.80 10.32
N HIS A 124 5.94 -6.51 9.65
CA HIS A 124 6.78 -5.35 9.92
C HIS A 124 6.62 -4.26 8.87
N LYS A 125 6.35 -4.64 7.61
CA LYS A 125 6.13 -3.72 6.50
C LYS A 125 4.84 -4.03 5.75
N LEU A 126 4.05 -2.99 5.50
CA LEU A 126 2.82 -3.08 4.73
C LEU A 126 2.85 -2.09 3.58
N PHE A 127 2.62 -2.60 2.38
CA PHE A 127 2.46 -1.80 1.17
C PHE A 127 1.00 -1.89 0.72
N LEU A 128 0.37 -0.74 0.52
CA LEU A 128 -1.02 -0.63 0.11
C LEU A 128 -1.07 0.13 -1.22
N LEU A 129 -1.74 -0.43 -2.23
CA LEU A 129 -2.18 0.29 -3.42
C LEU A 129 -3.70 0.35 -3.38
N LEU A 130 -4.23 1.55 -3.14
CA LEU A 130 -5.63 1.81 -2.82
C LEU A 130 -6.19 2.95 -3.66
N ASN A 131 -7.52 3.03 -3.71
CA ASN A 131 -8.23 4.25 -4.06
C ASN A 131 -8.77 4.97 -2.81
N VAL A 132 -9.21 6.23 -2.96
CA VAL A 132 -9.70 7.05 -1.83
C VAL A 132 -10.92 6.47 -1.12
N ASP A 133 -11.82 5.79 -1.82
CA ASP A 133 -13.02 5.21 -1.22
C ASP A 133 -12.69 4.05 -0.28
N GLN A 134 -11.66 3.27 -0.61
CA GLN A 134 -11.17 2.17 0.24
C GLN A 134 -10.58 2.65 1.56
N VAL A 135 -10.00 3.85 1.58
CA VAL A 135 -9.46 4.44 2.80
C VAL A 135 -10.56 4.70 3.84
N LEU A 136 -11.80 4.95 3.42
CA LEU A 136 -12.93 5.19 4.32
C LEU A 136 -13.21 3.97 5.23
N MET A 137 -12.88 2.77 4.76
CA MET A 137 -13.11 1.49 5.45
C MET A 137 -12.23 1.32 6.70
N PHE A 138 -11.10 2.03 6.78
CA PHE A 138 -10.22 1.97 7.97
C PHE A 138 -10.89 2.49 9.25
N SER A 139 -12.01 3.22 9.14
CA SER A 139 -12.78 3.66 10.31
C SER A 139 -13.55 2.55 11.03
N ASN A 140 -13.75 1.41 10.37
CA ASN A 140 -14.47 0.26 10.92
C ASN A 140 -13.55 -0.78 11.58
N ILE A 141 -12.22 -0.63 11.44
CA ILE A 141 -11.27 -1.62 11.93
C ILE A 141 -10.98 -1.41 13.42
N GLN A 142 -11.01 -2.50 14.17
CA GLN A 142 -10.73 -2.51 15.61
C GLN A 142 -9.45 -3.27 15.96
N THR A 143 -8.85 -3.95 14.99
CA THR A 143 -7.67 -4.80 15.17
C THR A 143 -6.39 -4.03 14.82
N SER A 144 -5.38 -4.11 15.70
CA SER A 144 -4.14 -3.36 15.55
C SER A 144 -3.01 -4.17 14.93
N PHE A 145 -2.20 -3.50 14.12
CA PHE A 145 -0.95 -4.01 13.57
C PHE A 145 0.16 -3.93 14.63
N LYS A 146 0.23 -4.95 15.48
CA LYS A 146 1.09 -4.94 16.69
C LYS A 146 2.59 -4.78 16.44
N ASN A 147 3.08 -5.13 15.26
CA ASN A 147 4.51 -5.14 14.92
C ASN A 147 4.88 -4.29 13.70
N LEU A 148 3.90 -3.57 13.12
CA LEU A 148 4.12 -2.80 11.90
C LEU A 148 4.99 -1.57 12.22
N ARG A 149 6.10 -1.44 11.48
CA ARG A 149 7.07 -0.34 11.61
C ARG A 149 7.16 0.51 10.35
N HIS A 150 6.81 -0.05 9.20
CA HIS A 150 6.86 0.64 7.91
C HIS A 150 5.52 0.51 7.19
N LEU A 151 4.92 1.65 6.85
CA LEU A 151 3.69 1.71 6.08
C LEU A 151 3.94 2.53 4.82
N ASN A 152 3.68 1.93 3.66
CA ASN A 152 3.69 2.61 2.37
C ASN A 152 2.29 2.53 1.77
N ILE A 153 1.73 3.67 1.41
CA ILE A 153 0.39 3.80 0.84
C ILE A 153 0.51 4.55 -0.48
N ASN A 154 0.11 3.92 -1.56
CA ASN A 154 -0.09 4.53 -2.87
C ASN A 154 -1.60 4.71 -3.03
N LEU A 155 -2.05 5.97 -3.04
CA LEU A 155 -3.44 6.35 -3.09
C LEU A 155 -3.80 7.01 -4.43
N ASP A 156 -4.58 6.31 -5.24
CA ASP A 156 -5.17 6.85 -6.47
C ASP A 156 -6.46 7.63 -6.13
N ILE A 157 -6.51 8.90 -6.54
CA ILE A 157 -7.67 9.79 -6.37
C ILE A 157 -8.25 10.08 -7.75
N PHE A 158 -9.19 9.22 -8.17
CA PHE A 158 -9.88 9.36 -9.46
C PHE A 158 -10.93 10.47 -9.46
N PHE A 159 -11.60 10.68 -8.32
CA PHE A 159 -12.61 11.69 -8.12
C PHE A 159 -12.31 12.50 -6.87
N ASP A 160 -12.72 13.76 -6.88
CA ASP A 160 -12.57 14.64 -5.73
C ASP A 160 -13.27 14.07 -4.50
N PRO A 161 -12.56 13.97 -3.36
CA PRO A 161 -13.18 13.60 -2.10
C PRO A 161 -14.28 14.60 -1.77
N ARG A 162 -15.49 14.11 -1.47
CA ARG A 162 -16.63 14.96 -1.08
C ARG A 162 -16.40 15.68 0.25
N ASP A 163 -15.64 15.05 1.14
CA ASP A 163 -15.32 15.54 2.47
C ASP A 163 -13.96 14.99 2.94
N THR A 164 -13.59 15.24 4.20
CA THR A 164 -12.32 14.81 4.80
C THR A 164 -12.39 13.42 5.44
N SER A 165 -13.41 12.61 5.19
CA SER A 165 -13.56 11.30 5.85
C SER A 165 -12.42 10.33 5.52
N TRP A 166 -11.83 10.43 4.33
CA TRP A 166 -10.66 9.64 3.94
C TRP A 166 -9.43 9.96 4.82
N VAL A 167 -9.31 11.22 5.28
CA VAL A 167 -8.27 11.60 6.24
C VAL A 167 -8.46 10.88 7.56
N LEU A 168 -9.71 10.77 8.04
CA LEU A 168 -10.03 10.03 9.26
C LEU A 168 -9.70 8.54 9.11
N GLY A 169 -9.95 7.95 7.93
CA GLY A 169 -9.52 6.59 7.62
C GLY A 169 -8.02 6.38 7.76
N LEU A 170 -7.20 7.29 7.20
CA LEU A 170 -5.74 7.23 7.37
C LEU A 170 -5.33 7.44 8.82
N VAL A 171 -5.93 8.39 9.53
CA VAL A 171 -5.67 8.63 10.95
C VAL A 171 -5.94 7.37 11.77
N ASN A 172 -7.08 6.71 11.55
CA ASN A 172 -7.41 5.45 12.22
C ASN A 172 -6.38 4.36 11.91
N LEU A 173 -5.91 4.24 10.67
CA LEU A 173 -4.85 3.30 10.30
C LEU A 173 -3.52 3.57 11.03
N LEU A 174 -3.16 4.85 11.21
CA LEU A 174 -1.98 5.24 11.99
C LEU A 174 -2.15 4.88 13.48
N GLU A 175 -3.32 5.13 14.05
CA GLU A 175 -3.64 4.79 15.44
C GLU A 175 -3.65 3.27 15.70
N LEU A 176 -4.10 2.48 14.71
CA LEU A 176 -4.04 1.02 14.74
C LEU A 176 -2.63 0.46 14.52
N SER A 177 -1.63 1.32 14.28
CA SER A 177 -0.24 0.95 14.03
C SER A 177 0.69 1.55 15.12
N PRO A 178 0.58 1.11 16.39
CA PRO A 178 1.19 1.79 17.52
C PRO A 178 2.72 1.82 17.50
N LEU A 179 3.37 0.92 16.76
CA LEU A 179 4.83 0.85 16.63
C LEU A 179 5.35 1.43 15.30
N LEU A 180 4.51 2.15 14.56
CA LEU A 180 4.88 2.69 13.26
C LEU A 180 6.02 3.70 13.38
N GLU A 181 7.11 3.46 12.64
CA GLU A 181 8.30 4.31 12.63
C GLU A 181 8.40 5.15 11.35
N GLU A 182 7.91 4.61 10.23
CA GLU A 182 8.03 5.21 8.91
C GLU A 182 6.72 5.15 8.13
N LEU A 183 6.29 6.30 7.61
CA LEU A 183 5.14 6.45 6.72
C LEU A 183 5.59 7.01 5.36
N GLU A 184 5.28 6.30 4.28
CA GLU A 184 5.37 6.79 2.91
C GLU A 184 3.96 6.89 2.34
N LEU A 185 3.52 8.09 1.98
CA LEU A 185 2.21 8.35 1.38
C LEU A 185 2.41 8.95 -0.01
N HIS A 186 2.02 8.21 -1.04
CA HIS A 186 2.09 8.64 -2.43
C HIS A 186 0.70 8.89 -2.97
N ILE A 187 0.44 10.12 -3.39
CA ILE A 187 -0.89 10.55 -3.84
C ILE A 187 -0.81 10.83 -5.33
N ASP A 188 -1.73 10.23 -6.08
CA ASP A 188 -1.97 10.58 -7.47
C ASP A 188 -3.39 11.12 -7.61
N CYS A 189 -3.53 12.46 -7.54
CA CYS A 189 -4.78 13.16 -7.87
C CYS A 189 -4.78 13.53 -9.36
N GLY A 190 -5.83 13.09 -10.06
CA GLY A 190 -6.22 13.59 -11.38
C GLY A 190 -6.56 15.08 -11.37
N ARG A 191 -6.81 15.68 -12.53
CA ARG A 191 -6.77 17.16 -12.74
C ARG A 191 -7.91 17.98 -12.12
N PHE A 192 -8.71 17.45 -11.21
CA PHE A 192 -9.99 18.05 -10.84
C PHE A 192 -10.15 18.44 -9.38
N CYS A 193 -9.09 18.30 -8.56
CA CYS A 193 -9.09 18.67 -7.14
C CYS A 193 -9.52 20.15 -6.94
N HIS A 194 -10.69 20.38 -6.34
CA HIS A 194 -11.12 21.70 -5.86
C HIS A 194 -10.30 22.11 -4.63
N PRO A 195 -9.82 23.35 -4.56
CA PRO A 195 -8.95 23.79 -3.47
C PRO A 195 -9.70 23.76 -2.13
N ASP A 196 -9.10 23.15 -1.10
CA ASP A 196 -9.60 23.16 0.28
C ASP A 196 -9.69 24.62 0.79
N PRO A 197 -10.91 25.18 1.00
CA PRO A 197 -11.06 26.55 1.46
C PRO A 197 -10.84 26.69 2.98
N SER A 198 -10.62 25.58 3.70
CA SER A 198 -10.59 25.58 5.16
C SER A 198 -9.19 25.69 5.74
N MET A 199 -8.88 26.88 6.27
CA MET A 199 -7.77 27.09 7.20
C MET A 199 -8.11 26.44 8.54
N LEU A 200 -7.55 25.29 8.89
CA LEU A 200 -7.79 24.71 10.22
C LEU A 200 -6.59 24.02 10.86
N MET A 201 -6.56 24.23 12.18
CA MET A 201 -5.60 23.82 13.21
C MET A 201 -5.27 22.33 13.17
N ALA A 202 -4.08 21.98 13.70
CA ALA A 202 -3.71 20.59 13.96
C ALA A 202 -4.81 19.87 14.75
N ALA A 203 -5.37 18.82 14.18
CA ALA A 203 -6.33 17.97 14.87
C ALA A 203 -5.63 17.27 16.05
N GLN A 204 -6.24 17.34 17.23
CA GLN A 204 -5.75 16.61 18.40
C GLN A 204 -6.18 15.14 18.31
N GLY A 205 -5.26 14.23 18.58
CA GLY A 205 -5.53 12.80 18.62
C GLY A 205 -4.57 12.06 19.55
N PRO A 206 -4.62 10.72 19.57
CA PRO A 206 -3.61 9.89 20.22
C PRO A 206 -2.20 10.20 19.69
N LEU A 207 -1.21 10.06 20.56
CA LEU A 207 0.18 10.32 20.19
C LEU A 207 0.71 9.23 19.25
N LEU A 208 1.37 9.65 18.17
CA LEU A 208 2.11 8.79 17.26
C LEU A 208 3.53 8.58 17.80
N GLN A 209 3.63 7.83 18.91
CA GLN A 209 4.81 7.80 19.79
C GLN A 209 6.11 7.30 19.15
N HIS A 210 6.02 6.56 18.05
CA HIS A 210 7.17 5.95 17.39
C HIS A 210 7.45 6.52 15.99
N LEU A 211 6.57 7.38 15.46
CA LEU A 211 6.65 7.84 14.08
C LEU A 211 7.79 8.86 13.93
N ARG A 212 8.85 8.47 13.23
CA ARG A 212 10.10 9.24 13.09
C ARG A 212 10.27 9.84 11.71
N ARG A 213 9.82 9.15 10.66
CA ARG A 213 10.00 9.57 9.27
C ARG A 213 8.67 9.53 8.53
N VAL A 214 8.34 10.64 7.88
CA VAL A 214 7.18 10.73 7.01
C VAL A 214 7.59 11.32 5.67
N TYR A 215 7.18 10.67 4.60
CA TYR A 215 7.34 11.16 3.24
C TYR A 215 5.97 11.19 2.55
N ILE A 216 5.59 12.37 2.06
CA ILE A 216 4.36 12.56 1.29
C ILE A 216 4.73 13.05 -0.10
N SER A 217 4.41 12.28 -1.14
CA SER A 217 4.62 12.66 -2.54
C SER A 217 3.31 12.93 -3.25
N GLY A 218 3.34 13.74 -4.31
CA GLY A 218 2.15 14.19 -5.03
C GLY A 218 1.31 15.18 -4.22
N PHE A 219 1.93 15.86 -3.25
CA PHE A 219 1.23 16.76 -2.35
C PHE A 219 0.61 17.93 -3.11
N SER A 220 -0.69 18.10 -2.95
CA SER A 220 -1.48 19.12 -3.62
C SER A 220 -2.61 19.63 -2.72
N ASP A 221 -3.52 20.40 -3.30
CA ASP A 221 -4.71 20.98 -2.70
C ASP A 221 -5.86 19.98 -2.49
N VAL A 222 -5.59 18.67 -2.55
CA VAL A 222 -6.56 17.62 -2.22
C VAL A 222 -7.16 17.90 -0.84
N LEU A 223 -8.50 17.94 -0.79
CA LEU A 223 -9.27 18.22 0.42
C LEU A 223 -8.81 17.36 1.60
N GLY A 224 -8.29 18.01 2.66
CA GLY A 224 -7.85 17.33 3.89
C GLY A 224 -6.41 16.82 3.92
N LEU A 225 -5.67 16.81 2.80
CA LEU A 225 -4.27 16.34 2.80
C LEU A 225 -3.37 17.20 3.70
N ALA A 226 -3.54 18.53 3.66
CA ALA A 226 -2.82 19.44 4.56
C ALA A 226 -3.19 19.18 6.03
N LYS A 227 -4.45 18.81 6.31
CA LYS A 227 -4.91 18.47 7.67
C LYS A 227 -4.24 17.18 8.18
N LEU A 228 -4.06 16.18 7.32
CA LEU A 228 -3.30 14.98 7.67
C LEU A 228 -1.86 15.32 8.04
N ALA A 229 -1.19 16.16 7.25
CA ALA A 229 0.18 16.59 7.54
C ALA A 229 0.27 17.34 8.88
N LEU A 230 -0.68 18.23 9.18
CA LEU A 230 -0.77 18.93 10.46
C LEU A 230 -1.07 17.99 11.64
N TYR A 231 -1.96 17.00 11.45
CA TYR A 231 -2.23 15.98 12.46
C TYR A 231 -0.95 15.21 12.80
N ILE A 232 -0.21 14.75 11.80
CA ILE A 232 1.06 14.03 12.01
C ILE A 232 2.04 14.93 12.78
N LEU A 233 2.22 16.16 12.32
CA LEU A 233 3.14 17.12 12.93
C LEU A 233 2.78 17.43 14.40
N GLY A 234 1.49 17.54 14.70
CA GLY A 234 1.00 17.83 16.06
C GLY A 234 1.05 16.65 17.02
N ASN A 235 0.98 15.40 16.53
CA ASN A 235 0.83 14.21 17.37
C ASN A 235 2.06 13.27 17.35
N ALA A 236 2.99 13.39 16.40
CA ALA A 236 4.22 12.60 16.33
C ALA A 236 5.36 13.27 17.12
N THR A 237 5.52 12.89 18.39
CA THR A 237 6.44 13.55 19.33
C THR A 237 7.93 13.28 19.08
N VAL A 238 8.25 12.21 18.35
CA VAL A 238 9.62 11.81 17.99
C VAL A 238 9.93 12.03 16.51
N LEU A 239 9.11 12.81 15.81
CA LEU A 239 9.24 13.04 14.37
C LEU A 239 10.57 13.74 14.06
N GLU A 240 11.44 13.03 13.34
CA GLU A 240 12.75 13.52 12.93
C GLU A 240 12.70 14.23 11.58
N ARG A 241 11.77 13.81 10.71
CA ARG A 241 11.65 14.32 9.35
C ARG A 241 10.25 14.13 8.81
N LEU A 242 9.67 15.21 8.29
CA LEU A 242 8.52 15.20 7.39
C LEU A 242 8.97 15.78 6.05
N VAL A 243 8.86 15.03 4.96
CA VAL A 243 9.16 15.55 3.62
C VAL A 243 7.86 15.61 2.84
N VAL A 244 7.61 16.75 2.23
CA VAL A 244 6.46 16.96 1.36
C VAL A 244 6.96 17.31 -0.03
N ASP A 245 6.60 16.48 -1.00
CA ASP A 245 7.00 16.59 -2.39
C ASP A 245 5.74 16.74 -3.28
N PRO A 246 5.61 17.82 -4.05
CA PRO A 246 4.49 18.00 -4.97
C PRO A 246 4.55 17.04 -6.19
N VAL A 247 5.72 16.43 -6.46
CA VAL A 247 5.88 15.43 -7.52
C VAL A 247 5.26 14.11 -7.09
N VAL A 248 4.40 13.54 -7.93
CA VAL A 248 3.90 12.17 -7.74
C VAL A 248 5.06 11.20 -7.90
N ARG A 249 5.33 10.40 -6.87
CA ARG A 249 6.37 9.35 -6.90
C ARG A 249 5.83 7.95 -6.64
N MET A 250 4.56 7.73 -7.01
CA MET A 250 3.95 6.41 -6.92
C MET A 250 4.86 5.37 -7.55
N LYS A 251 5.18 4.34 -6.76
CA LYS A 251 5.88 3.16 -7.26
C LYS A 251 4.82 2.18 -7.71
N TYR A 252 4.38 2.31 -8.96
CA TYR A 252 3.69 1.19 -9.62
C TYR A 252 4.63 -0.05 -9.72
N ASP A 253 5.94 0.20 -9.57
CA ASP A 253 7.05 -0.77 -9.48
C ASP A 253 7.40 -1.13 -8.01
N LEU A 254 6.42 -1.55 -7.20
CA LEU A 254 6.69 -2.48 -6.08
C LEU A 254 7.35 -3.76 -6.66
N PRO A 255 7.67 -4.88 -5.97
CA PRO A 255 8.17 -6.08 -6.68
C PRO A 255 7.11 -6.75 -7.60
N THR A 256 6.33 -5.95 -8.32
CA THR A 256 5.66 -6.17 -9.61
C THR A 256 6.69 -6.22 -10.75
N ASP A 257 7.80 -6.94 -10.55
CA ASP A 257 8.74 -7.30 -11.62
C ASP A 257 7.97 -8.17 -12.64
N ARG A 258 7.30 -7.53 -13.62
CA ARG A 258 6.89 -7.98 -14.96
C ARG A 258 5.60 -7.30 -15.44
N PHE A 259 5.75 -6.23 -16.21
CA PHE A 259 5.03 -6.11 -17.49
C PHE A 259 6.08 -5.89 -18.62
N TYR A 260 6.70 -7.00 -19.05
CA TYR A 260 7.65 -7.18 -20.20
C TYR A 260 9.09 -6.58 -20.11
N PRO A 261 10.08 -7.15 -20.85
CA PRO A 261 11.49 -7.13 -20.46
C PRO A 261 12.27 -5.96 -21.05
N SER A 262 13.14 -5.33 -20.26
CA SER A 262 14.52 -5.02 -20.70
C SER A 262 15.40 -4.45 -19.57
N THR A 263 16.40 -5.26 -19.24
CA THR A 263 17.80 -4.91 -18.97
C THR A 263 18.16 -3.86 -17.91
N ASN A 264 18.79 -4.42 -16.87
CA ASN A 264 20.05 -3.99 -16.25
C ASN A 264 20.05 -2.70 -15.43
N PHE A 265 20.13 -2.86 -14.11
CA PHE A 265 20.86 -1.93 -13.26
C PHE A 265 21.88 -2.67 -12.37
N SER A 266 23.07 -2.82 -12.93
CA SER A 266 24.30 -2.64 -12.15
C SER A 266 24.84 -1.26 -12.48
N SER A 267 24.89 -0.37 -11.49
CA SER A 267 25.92 0.66 -11.26
C SER A 267 25.35 1.96 -10.68
N ASN A 268 26.09 2.45 -9.68
CA ASN A 268 25.94 3.74 -9.02
C ASN A 268 25.99 4.90 -10.03
N LYS A 269 24.84 5.51 -10.33
CA LYS A 269 24.75 6.90 -10.80
C LYS A 269 23.46 7.52 -10.26
N GLU A 270 23.56 8.79 -9.87
CA GLU A 270 22.45 9.64 -9.45
C GLU A 270 21.28 9.54 -10.43
N PHE A 271 20.10 9.15 -9.94
CA PHE A 271 18.88 9.13 -10.73
C PHE A 271 18.38 10.56 -10.93
N VAL A 272 18.78 11.17 -12.05
CA VAL A 272 17.98 12.22 -12.69
C VAL A 272 17.18 11.54 -13.79
N LEU A 273 15.91 11.25 -13.52
CA LEU A 273 14.97 10.81 -14.55
C LEU A 273 14.74 11.98 -15.53
N PRO A 274 14.84 11.79 -16.85
CA PRO A 274 14.43 12.83 -17.79
C PRO A 274 12.89 13.00 -17.73
N PRO A 275 12.37 14.21 -17.93
CA PRO A 275 10.93 14.45 -17.91
C PRO A 275 10.27 13.67 -19.07
N SER A 276 9.22 12.90 -18.75
CA SER A 276 8.35 12.30 -19.78
C SER A 276 7.59 13.40 -20.53
N PRO A 277 7.09 13.14 -21.76
CA PRO A 277 6.90 14.17 -22.77
C PRO A 277 5.75 15.14 -22.43
N THR A 278 6.16 16.37 -22.15
CA THR A 278 5.54 17.66 -22.49
C THR A 278 4.07 17.65 -22.96
N THR A 279 3.16 17.80 -22.01
CA THR A 279 1.91 18.56 -22.20
C THR A 279 1.97 19.77 -21.29
N LYS A 280 1.68 20.97 -21.82
CA LYS A 280 1.64 22.23 -21.04
C LYS A 280 0.74 22.13 -19.80
N GLU A 281 -0.26 21.26 -19.85
CA GLU A 281 -1.20 20.97 -18.75
C GLU A 281 -0.54 20.25 -17.56
N ASN A 282 0.38 19.30 -17.80
CA ASN A 282 1.14 18.66 -16.71
C ASN A 282 2.09 19.66 -16.04
N MET A 283 2.70 20.55 -16.83
CA MET A 283 3.59 21.60 -16.32
C MET A 283 2.82 22.68 -15.54
N PHE A 284 1.59 23.00 -15.97
CA PHE A 284 0.70 23.94 -15.27
C PHE A 284 0.22 23.37 -13.94
N CYS A 285 -0.31 22.13 -13.93
CA CYS A 285 -0.72 21.44 -12.71
C CYS A 285 0.45 21.29 -11.73
N PHE A 286 1.64 20.96 -12.23
CA PHE A 286 2.86 20.89 -11.42
C PHE A 286 3.23 22.24 -10.79
N THR A 287 3.03 23.33 -11.52
CA THR A 287 3.28 24.69 -11.02
C THR A 287 2.26 25.08 -9.95
N GLU A 288 0.99 24.75 -10.12
CA GLU A 288 -0.06 25.00 -9.11
C GLU A 288 0.18 24.18 -7.84
N LYS A 289 0.50 22.88 -7.95
CA LYS A 289 0.85 22.04 -6.79
C LYS A 289 2.03 22.64 -6.02
N ARG A 290 3.11 23.04 -6.70
CA ARG A 290 4.26 23.72 -6.08
C ARG A 290 3.88 25.04 -5.41
N MET A 291 3.04 25.85 -6.04
CA MET A 291 2.58 27.13 -5.47
C MET A 291 1.71 26.92 -4.23
N PHE A 292 0.84 25.91 -4.24
CA PHE A 292 0.06 25.50 -3.07
C PHE A 292 0.97 25.07 -1.92
N THR A 293 1.90 24.14 -2.18
CA THR A 293 2.89 23.65 -1.21
C THR A 293 3.66 24.81 -0.60
N LYS A 294 4.18 25.73 -1.44
CA LYS A 294 4.92 26.91 -0.98
C LYS A 294 4.07 27.83 -0.10
N THR A 295 2.85 28.15 -0.53
CA THR A 295 1.98 29.10 0.18
C THR A 295 1.49 28.58 1.52
N HIS A 296 1.25 27.26 1.63
CA HIS A 296 0.65 26.67 2.83
C HIS A 296 1.68 26.06 3.80
N LEU A 297 2.85 25.62 3.31
CA LEU A 297 3.89 24.98 4.12
C LEU A 297 5.06 25.89 4.47
N GLU A 298 5.14 27.13 3.98
CA GLU A 298 6.09 28.14 4.50
C GLU A 298 5.68 28.73 5.87
N ARG A 299 4.55 28.29 6.43
CA ARG A 299 4.05 28.69 7.75
C ARG A 299 4.98 28.20 8.86
N GLU A 300 5.01 28.95 9.96
CA GLU A 300 5.91 28.70 11.11
C GLU A 300 5.82 27.28 11.66
N GLU A 301 4.61 26.71 11.67
CA GLU A 301 4.31 25.34 12.07
C GLU A 301 5.21 24.32 11.34
N PHE A 302 5.46 24.51 10.05
CA PHE A 302 6.21 23.57 9.21
C PHE A 302 7.71 23.88 9.10
N ARG A 303 8.16 25.08 9.51
CA ARG A 303 9.51 25.62 9.21
C ARG A 303 10.69 24.77 9.70
N HIS A 304 10.51 23.94 10.72
CA HIS A 304 11.61 23.23 11.39
C HIS A 304 11.66 21.73 11.08
N ILE A 305 10.59 21.15 10.54
CA ILE A 305 10.45 19.70 10.39
C ILE A 305 10.11 19.32 8.94
N VAL A 306 9.58 20.25 8.14
CA VAL A 306 9.19 20.01 6.75
C VAL A 306 10.27 20.40 5.77
N THR A 307 10.69 19.43 4.95
CA THR A 307 11.47 19.72 3.73
C THR A 307 10.54 19.68 2.53
N ILE A 308 10.53 20.77 1.75
CA ILE A 308 9.81 20.89 0.48
C ILE A 308 10.82 20.69 -0.66
N LEU A 309 10.54 19.75 -1.59
CA LEU A 309 11.39 19.44 -2.76
C LEU A 309 10.78 19.93 -4.09
#